data_AF-A0A6J5BQS8-F1
#
_entry.id   AF-A0A6J5BQS8-F1
#
_cell.length_a   1.000
_cell.length_b   1.000
_cell.length_c   1.000
_cell.angle_alpha   90.00
_cell.angle_beta   90.00
_cell.angle_gamma   90.00
#
_symmetry.space_group_name_H-M   'P 1'
#
loop_
_entity.id
_entity.type
_entity.pdbx_description
1 polymer ?
#
loop_
_entity_poly.entity_id
_entity_poly.type
_entity_poly.pdbx_seq_one_letter_code
_entity_poly.pdbx_strand_id
1 'polypeptide(L)'
;MQSPFVFWGALDEPLLERALDHLPAAHLKLFFLRLLRDVKANRSGLPDLIRFQPDAPGYELIEIKGPGDKLQDNQIRWLAYCAEHGMPVRVCHVSWREPASAPQPPAPASRAASSEPAP
;
A
#
# COMPACT_ATOMS: atom_id res chain seq x y z
N MET A 1 -26.18 7.36 19.67
CA MET A 1 -25.06 8.28 19.96
C MET A 1 -24.04 8.11 18.83
N GLN A 2 -23.79 9.14 18.01
CA GLN A 2 -22.77 9.08 16.96
C GLN A 2 -21.55 9.90 17.41
N SER A 3 -20.37 9.31 17.34
CA SER A 3 -19.10 9.99 17.61
C SER A 3 -18.44 10.36 16.29
N PRO A 4 -17.90 11.59 16.13
CA PRO A 4 -17.27 12.02 14.88
C PRO A 4 -15.95 11.29 14.55
N PHE A 5 -15.40 10.52 15.49
CA PHE A 5 -14.12 9.81 15.33
C PHE A 5 -14.24 8.29 15.36
N VAL A 6 -15.44 7.75 15.61
CA VAL A 6 -15.63 6.31 15.73
C VAL A 6 -16.52 5.82 14.60
N PHE A 7 -15.90 5.09 13.67
CA PHE A 7 -16.53 4.54 12.48
C PHE A 7 -16.87 3.08 12.70
N TRP A 8 -17.95 2.80 13.44
CA TRP A 8 -18.34 1.44 13.82
C TRP A 8 -18.56 0.49 12.65
N GLY A 9 -18.93 1.00 11.47
CA GLY A 9 -19.09 0.17 10.26
C GLY A 9 -17.78 -0.37 9.69
N ALA A 10 -16.63 0.17 10.11
CA ALA A 10 -15.30 -0.24 9.66
C ALA A 10 -14.52 -1.02 10.75
N LEU A 11 -15.08 -1.17 11.95
CA LEU A 11 -14.45 -1.80 13.10
C LEU A 11 -15.33 -2.95 13.59
N ASP A 12 -14.85 -4.18 13.41
CA ASP A 12 -15.36 -5.32 14.15
C ASP A 12 -14.50 -5.60 15.38
N GLU A 13 -15.03 -6.42 16.30
CA GLU A 13 -14.35 -6.78 17.55
C GLU A 13 -12.99 -7.47 17.31
N PRO A 14 -12.87 -8.46 16.39
CA PRO A 14 -11.57 -9.08 16.11
C PRO A 14 -10.51 -8.10 15.58
N LEU A 15 -10.90 -7.14 14.75
CA LEU A 15 -9.99 -6.10 14.25
C LEU A 15 -9.55 -5.17 15.38
N LEU A 16 -10.48 -4.80 16.27
CA LEU A 16 -10.16 -3.94 17.42
C LEU A 16 -9.20 -4.63 18.37
N GLU A 17 -9.45 -5.88 18.75
CA GLU A 17 -8.55 -6.66 19.62
C GLU A 17 -7.15 -6.77 19.00
N ARG A 18 -7.06 -7.15 17.72
CA ARG A 18 -5.79 -7.21 17.00
C ARG A 18 -5.08 -5.86 16.97
N ALA A 19 -5.80 -4.76 16.76
CA ALA A 19 -5.20 -3.43 16.79
C ALA A 19 -4.61 -3.11 18.16
N LEU A 20 -5.29 -3.46 19.25
CA LEU A 20 -4.83 -3.24 20.61
C LEU A 20 -3.61 -4.10 20.98
N ASP A 21 -3.55 -5.34 20.50
CA ASP A 21 -2.42 -6.25 20.75
C ASP A 21 -1.15 -5.83 20.00
N HIS A 22 -1.30 -5.22 18.82
CA HIS A 22 -0.17 -4.92 17.94
C HIS A 22 0.29 -3.46 17.95
N LEU A 23 -0.57 -2.50 18.33
CA LEU A 23 -0.23 -1.07 18.35
C LEU A 23 0.40 -0.68 19.69
N PRO A 24 1.67 -0.23 19.73
CA PRO A 24 2.25 0.30 20.94
C PRO A 24 1.48 1.52 21.43
N ALA A 25 1.17 1.56 22.74
CA ALA A 25 0.48 2.70 23.36
C ALA A 25 1.21 4.04 23.12
N ALA A 26 2.55 4.01 23.02
CA ALA A 26 3.35 5.18 22.68
C ALA A 26 3.00 5.76 21.30
N HIS A 27 2.74 4.90 20.30
CA HIS A 27 2.37 5.34 18.95
C HIS A 27 0.93 5.86 18.92
N LEU A 28 -0.01 5.21 19.63
CA LEU A 28 -1.37 5.72 19.82
C LEU A 28 -1.36 7.14 20.40
N LYS A 29 -0.54 7.38 21.43
CA LYS A 29 -0.35 8.72 22.00
C LYS A 29 0.12 9.73 20.95
N LEU A 30 1.08 9.36 20.11
CA LEU A 30 1.57 10.25 19.04
C LEU A 30 0.51 10.55 17.98
N PHE A 31 -0.30 9.56 17.58
CA PHE A 31 -1.43 9.77 16.68
C PHE A 31 -2.44 10.75 17.27
N PHE A 32 -2.83 10.54 18.52
CA PHE A 32 -3.82 11.38 19.20
C PHE A 32 -3.31 12.80 19.44
N LEU A 33 -2.06 12.97 19.88
CA LEU A 33 -1.48 14.30 20.07
C LEU A 33 -1.42 15.09 18.76
N ARG A 34 -1.06 14.43 17.64
CA ARG A 34 -1.08 15.08 16.32
C ARG A 34 -2.49 15.45 15.90
N LEU A 35 -3.46 14.55 16.06
CA LEU A 35 -4.86 14.83 15.72
C LEU A 35 -5.41 16.01 16.55
N LEU A 36 -5.11 16.05 17.84
CA LEU A 36 -5.57 17.11 18.75
C LEU A 36 -4.94 18.48 18.49
N ARG A 37 -3.72 18.54 17.92
CA ARG A 37 -3.06 19.81 17.56
C ARG A 37 -3.84 20.60 16.51
N ASP A 38 -4.42 19.91 15.53
CA ASP A 38 -5.32 20.50 14.54
C ASP A 38 -6.20 19.39 13.95
N VAL A 39 -7.39 19.24 14.52
CA VAL A 39 -8.34 18.20 14.12
C VAL A 39 -8.72 18.33 12.65
N LYS A 40 -8.90 19.56 12.14
CA LYS A 40 -9.37 19.79 10.78
C LYS A 40 -8.28 19.44 9.77
N ALA A 41 -7.04 19.82 10.05
CA ALA A 41 -5.92 19.57 9.14
C ALA A 41 -5.35 18.15 9.22
N ASN A 42 -5.49 17.46 10.37
CA ASN A 42 -4.81 16.18 10.61
C ASN A 42 -5.74 14.95 10.57
N ARG A 43 -7.07 15.13 10.48
CA ARG A 43 -8.03 14.01 10.34
C ARG A 43 -8.00 13.30 8.98
N SER A 44 -7.23 13.79 8.01
CA SER A 44 -7.12 13.21 6.66
C SER A 44 -5.67 12.98 6.27
N GLY A 45 -5.46 12.08 5.29
CA GLY A 45 -4.13 11.74 4.77
C GLY A 45 -3.38 10.69 5.58
N LEU A 46 -4.04 9.96 6.50
CA LEU A 46 -3.46 8.72 7.03
C LEU A 46 -3.24 7.72 5.89
N PRO A 47 -2.22 6.86 5.98
CA PRO A 47 -1.99 5.80 5.00
C PRO A 47 -3.21 4.88 4.82
N ASP A 48 -3.43 4.42 3.58
CA ASP A 48 -4.61 3.64 3.18
C ASP A 48 -4.80 2.35 3.97
N LEU A 49 -3.70 1.64 4.26
CA LEU A 49 -3.74 0.34 4.92
C LEU A 49 -2.91 0.35 6.22
N ILE A 50 -3.35 -0.51 7.14
CA ILE A 50 -2.54 -1.01 8.24
C ILE A 50 -2.36 -2.53 8.08
N ARG A 51 -1.13 -3.00 8.25
CA ARG A 51 -0.78 -4.42 8.30
C ARG A 51 -0.28 -4.76 9.69
N PHE A 52 -0.84 -5.79 10.31
CA PHE A 52 -0.36 -6.35 11.57
C PHE A 52 0.60 -7.52 11.28
N GLN A 53 1.67 -7.64 12.05
CA GLN A 53 2.57 -8.79 11.96
C GLN A 53 1.81 -10.04 12.43
N PRO A 54 1.97 -11.21 11.78
CA PRO A 54 1.19 -12.39 12.15
C PRO A 54 1.63 -13.03 13.47
N ASP A 55 2.93 -13.00 13.78
CA ASP A 55 3.52 -13.83 14.83
C ASP A 55 4.02 -13.06 16.06
N ALA A 56 3.97 -11.72 16.03
CA ALA A 56 4.46 -10.87 17.12
C ALA A 56 3.79 -9.49 17.12
N PRO A 57 3.76 -8.76 18.25
CA PRO A 57 3.32 -7.38 18.28
C PRO A 57 4.07 -6.52 17.28
N GLY A 58 3.34 -5.66 16.57
CA GLY A 58 3.91 -4.81 15.54
C GLY A 58 2.97 -4.61 14.36
N TYR A 59 3.17 -3.50 13.67
CA TYR A 59 2.35 -3.09 12.55
C TYR A 59 3.18 -2.34 11.51
N GLU A 60 2.60 -2.12 10.35
CA GLU A 60 3.10 -1.21 9.32
C GLU A 60 1.93 -0.46 8.69
N LEU A 61 2.08 0.86 8.54
CA LEU A 61 1.17 1.67 7.74
C LEU A 61 1.64 1.71 6.28
N ILE A 62 0.72 1.55 5.34
CA ILE A 62 1.04 1.43 3.92
C ILE A 62 0.14 2.38 3.13
N GLU A 63 0.76 3.33 2.45
CA GLU A 63 0.11 4.21 1.48
C GLU A 63 0.25 3.59 0.08
N ILE A 64 -0.84 3.41 -0.66
CA ILE A 64 -0.82 2.79 -1.99
C ILE A 64 -0.77 3.88 -3.06
N LYS A 65 0.05 3.67 -4.09
CA LYS A 65 0.08 4.51 -5.29
C LYS A 65 0.01 3.68 -6.55
N GLY A 66 -1.02 3.93 -7.36
CA GLY A 66 -1.13 3.37 -8.70
C GLY A 66 -0.24 4.07 -9.73
N PRO A 67 -0.25 3.59 -10.98
CA PRO A 67 0.49 4.24 -12.06
C PRO A 67 0.03 5.68 -12.29
N GLY A 68 0.95 6.63 -12.17
CA GLY A 68 0.67 8.07 -12.35
C GLY A 68 0.19 8.80 -11.08
N ASP A 69 -0.09 8.07 -9.99
CA ASP A 69 -0.52 8.68 -8.74
C ASP A 69 0.64 9.35 -8.02
N LYS A 70 0.35 10.52 -7.44
CA LYS A 70 1.27 11.27 -6.59
C LYS A 70 0.79 11.26 -5.14
N LEU A 71 1.70 11.48 -4.22
CA LEU A 71 1.37 11.77 -2.83
C LEU A 71 0.72 13.14 -2.72
N GLN A 72 -0.38 13.22 -1.98
CA GLN A 72 -1.01 14.49 -1.62
C GLN A 72 -0.28 15.12 -0.43
N ASP A 73 -0.35 16.45 -0.28
CA ASP A 73 0.38 17.17 0.77
C ASP A 73 0.07 16.67 2.19
N ASN A 74 -1.18 16.33 2.49
CA ASN A 74 -1.57 15.79 3.80
C ASN A 74 -0.98 14.40 4.05
N GLN A 75 -0.88 13.55 3.02
CA GLN A 75 -0.22 12.25 3.08
C GLN A 75 1.28 12.43 3.30
N ILE A 76 1.94 13.33 2.57
CA ILE A 76 3.36 13.65 2.76
C ILE A 76 3.62 14.05 4.21
N ARG A 77 2.80 14.95 4.78
CA ARG A 77 2.94 15.36 6.17
C ARG A 77 2.77 14.20 7.15
N TRP A 78 1.87 13.25 6.88
CA TRP A 78 1.66 12.08 7.73
C TRP A 78 2.82 11.10 7.66
N LEU A 79 3.28 10.77 6.45
CA LEU A 79 4.44 9.92 6.22
C LEU A 79 5.69 10.48 6.92
N ALA A 80 5.95 11.79 6.75
CA ALA A 80 7.09 12.46 7.39
C ALA A 80 7.02 12.37 8.92
N TYR A 81 5.83 12.56 9.51
CA TYR A 81 5.65 12.46 10.95
C TYR A 81 5.83 11.05 11.49
N CYS A 82 5.33 10.05 10.77
CA CYS A 82 5.59 8.66 11.11
C CYS A 82 7.09 8.35 11.08
N ALA A 83 7.79 8.76 10.02
CA ALA A 83 9.23 8.56 9.89
C ALA A 83 10.03 9.27 11.00
N GLU A 84 9.69 10.53 11.32
CA GLU A 84 10.33 11.32 12.39
C GLU A 84 10.22 10.64 13.77
N HIS A 85 9.12 9.94 14.04
CA HIS A 85 8.85 9.30 15.33
C HIS A 85 9.15 7.79 15.34
N GLY A 86 9.75 7.24 14.28
CA GLY A 86 10.03 5.80 14.18
C GLY A 86 8.78 4.92 14.08
N MET A 87 7.65 5.47 13.64
CA MET A 87 6.44 4.69 13.39
C MET A 87 6.56 3.98 12.02
N PRO A 88 6.37 2.65 11.94
CA PRO A 88 6.59 1.91 10.70
C PRO A 88 5.61 2.35 9.60
N VAL A 89 6.15 2.90 8.52
CA VAL A 89 5.36 3.38 7.39
C VAL A 89 6.10 3.20 6.08
N ARG A 90 5.37 2.92 4.99
CA ARG A 90 5.93 2.91 3.62
C ARG A 90 4.92 3.34 2.57
N VAL A 91 5.44 3.66 1.39
CA VAL A 91 4.66 3.81 0.16
C VAL A 91 4.79 2.53 -0.67
N CYS A 92 3.67 2.02 -1.17
CA CYS A 92 3.59 0.82 -2.00
C CYS A 92 3.12 1.22 -3.41
N HIS A 93 4.04 1.19 -4.36
CA HIS A 93 3.72 1.42 -5.77
C HIS A 93 3.22 0.13 -6.41
N VAL A 94 2.05 0.18 -7.02
CA VAL A 94 1.46 -0.93 -7.77
C VAL A 94 1.47 -0.63 -9.26
N SER A 95 1.65 -1.67 -10.07
CA SER A 95 1.61 -1.60 -11.52
C SER A 95 0.68 -2.66 -12.09
N TRP A 96 0.09 -2.37 -13.25
CA TRP A 96 -0.65 -3.37 -14.00
C TRP A 96 0.31 -4.48 -14.43
N ARG A 97 -0.13 -5.74 -14.29
CA ARG A 97 0.59 -6.86 -14.88
C ARG A 97 0.36 -6.79 -16.38
N GLU A 98 1.42 -6.64 -17.17
CA GLU A 98 1.28 -6.79 -18.62
C GLU A 98 0.82 -8.22 -18.92
N PRO A 99 -0.14 -8.42 -19.84
CA PRO A 99 -0.48 -9.75 -20.30
C PRO A 99 0.77 -10.38 -20.90
N ALA A 100 1.08 -11.62 -20.52
CA ALA A 100 2.19 -12.35 -21.10
C ALA A 100 2.04 -12.32 -22.62
N SER A 101 3.03 -11.76 -23.32
CA SER A 101 3.11 -11.85 -24.78
C SER A 101 2.96 -13.33 -25.16
N ALA A 102 1.96 -13.63 -25.98
CA ALA A 102 1.79 -14.98 -26.50
C ALA A 102 3.10 -15.40 -27.20
N PRO A 103 3.55 -16.66 -27.02
CA PRO A 103 4.77 -17.12 -27.67
C PRO A 103 4.67 -16.89 -29.17
N GLN A 104 5.64 -16.16 -29.71
CA GLN A 104 5.72 -15.86 -31.12
C GLN A 104 5.86 -17.19 -31.88
N PRO A 105 5.01 -17.48 -32.88
CA PRO A 105 5.13 -18.72 -33.64
C PRO A 105 6.54 -18.80 -34.26
N PRO A 106 7.13 -20.01 -34.34
CA PRO A 106 8.47 -20.17 -34.91
C PRO A 106 8.52 -19.61 -36.32
N ALA A 107 9.59 -18.88 -36.64
CA ALA A 107 9.80 -18.32 -37.96
C ALA A 107 9.68 -19.42 -39.04
N PRO A 108 9.05 -19.14 -40.19
CA PRO A 108 8.89 -20.15 -41.24
C PRO A 108 10.26 -20.64 -41.71
N ALA A 109 10.42 -21.96 -41.78
CA ALA A 109 11.63 -22.59 -42.29
C ALA A 109 11.88 -22.11 -43.72
N SER A 110 13.06 -21.53 -43.94
CA SER A 110 13.56 -21.20 -45.28
C SER A 110 13.53 -22.46 -46.15
N ARG A 111 12.71 -22.46 -47.20
CA ARG A 111 12.74 -23.50 -48.23
C ARG A 111 14.08 -23.38 -48.95
N ALA A 112 14.99 -24.32 -48.68
CA ALA A 112 16.15 -24.53 -49.52
C ALA A 112 15.65 -24.81 -50.95
N ALA A 113 16.05 -23.97 -51.90
CA ALA A 113 15.79 -24.20 -53.31
C ALA A 113 16.55 -25.46 -53.73
N SER A 114 15.81 -26.52 -54.05
CA SER A 114 16.34 -27.69 -54.75
C SER A 114 16.75 -27.26 -56.16
N SER A 115 18.05 -27.20 -56.43
CA SER A 115 18.57 -27.14 -57.79
C SER A 115 18.55 -28.54 -58.39
N GLU A 116 17.67 -28.78 -59.36
CA GLU A 116 17.76 -29.90 -60.31
C GLU A 116 19.06 -29.79 -61.13
N PRO A 117 19.77 -30.89 -61.42
CA PRO A 117 20.82 -30.89 -62.42
C PRO A 117 20.21 -31.04 -63.82
N ALA A 118 20.59 -30.14 -64.73
CA ALA A 118 20.31 -30.23 -66.17
C ALA A 118 21.25 -31.24 -66.85
N PRO A 119 20.90 -31.77 -68.05
CA PRO A 119 21.26 -33.11 -68.52
C PRO A 119 22.71 -33.33 -68.93
#